data_AF-A0A972UPQ9-F1
#
_entry.id   AF-A0A972UPQ9-F1
#
_cell.length_a   1.000
_cell.length_b   1.000
_cell.length_c   1.000
_cell.angle_alpha   90.00
_cell.angle_beta   90.00
_cell.angle_gamma   90.00
#
_symmetry.space_group_name_H-M   'P 1'
#
loop_
_entity.id
_entity.type
_entity.pdbx_description
1 polymer ?
#
loop_
_entity_poly.entity_id
_entity_poly.type
_entity_poly.pdbx_seq_one_letter_code
_entity_poly.pdbx_strand_id
1 'polypeptide(L)'
;MRRIHLAKMAFALVCVLGLEGCAAAALSVAGLVGGSGLDYTLNGIVNRTYAAPVAGTRLAALQTLKRMGMTVEKNTKQDKGWIITATASNRLIEIELEPLSTLSTRVQVVVSHTDITFFKDSSTSNGILDQMSVDLASFSFERHRFATAQMLLSELGFDPGQVDGVMGRKTRNAIRRFQRRNAIRPDGDLSPKLIAMLRKQKKAHDGAANTKKSGASRTR
;
A
#
# COMPACT_ATOMS: atom_id res chain seq x y z
N MET A 1 -43.00 14.38 -62.47
CA MET A 1 -42.07 13.34 -62.99
C MET A 1 -42.18 12.12 -62.08
N ARG A 2 -42.73 11.02 -62.60
CA ARG A 2 -42.98 9.75 -61.89
C ARG A 2 -42.34 8.64 -62.73
N ARG A 3 -41.86 7.59 -62.04
CA ARG A 3 -41.79 6.18 -62.49
C ARG A 3 -40.65 5.87 -63.50
N ILE A 4 -39.90 4.76 -63.51
CA ILE A 4 -40.05 3.36 -63.02
C ILE A 4 -38.65 2.67 -62.99
N HIS A 5 -38.55 1.66 -62.12
CA HIS A 5 -37.62 0.52 -61.96
C HIS A 5 -36.61 0.10 -63.05
N LEU A 6 -35.46 -0.43 -62.60
CA LEU A 6 -34.75 -1.62 -63.14
C LEU A 6 -33.71 -2.07 -62.06
N ALA A 7 -33.92 -3.14 -61.27
CA ALA A 7 -33.76 -4.58 -61.56
C ALA A 7 -32.29 -5.06 -61.75
N LYS A 8 -31.95 -6.13 -61.01
CA LYS A 8 -30.80 -7.10 -61.04
C LYS A 8 -30.13 -7.16 -59.65
N MET A 9 -30.35 -8.13 -58.75
CA MET A 9 -30.38 -9.60 -58.82
C MET A 9 -29.09 -10.23 -59.38
N ALA A 10 -28.48 -11.07 -58.52
CA ALA A 10 -27.36 -12.01 -58.71
C ALA A 10 -25.92 -11.43 -58.67
N PHE A 11 -25.15 -11.78 -57.63
CA PHE A 11 -24.29 -12.95 -57.68
C PHE A 11 -23.80 -13.32 -56.27
N ALA A 12 -23.88 -14.61 -55.96
CA ALA A 12 -23.34 -15.21 -54.75
C ALA A 12 -21.81 -15.21 -54.80
N LEU A 13 -21.16 -14.92 -53.68
CA LEU A 13 -19.90 -15.56 -53.35
C LEU A 13 -19.74 -15.61 -51.82
N VAL A 14 -20.16 -16.75 -51.27
CA VAL A 14 -19.76 -17.19 -49.93
C VAL A 14 -18.27 -17.50 -50.01
N CYS A 15 -17.43 -16.56 -49.59
CA CYS A 15 -16.01 -16.81 -49.33
C CYS A 15 -15.86 -17.31 -47.89
N VAL A 16 -16.01 -18.63 -47.72
CA VAL A 16 -15.40 -19.35 -46.59
C VAL A 16 -14.07 -19.90 -47.09
N LEU A 17 -13.07 -19.87 -46.20
CA LEU A 17 -11.69 -20.38 -46.31
C LEU A 17 -10.63 -19.34 -46.70
N GLY A 18 -10.17 -18.63 -45.66
CA GLY A 18 -8.84 -18.04 -45.58
C GLY A 18 -8.35 -18.17 -44.15
N LEU A 19 -7.49 -19.16 -43.90
CA LEU A 19 -6.71 -19.29 -42.67
C LEU A 19 -5.76 -18.10 -42.55
N GLU A 20 -5.79 -17.41 -41.41
CA GLU A 20 -4.63 -17.19 -40.52
C GLU A 20 -4.98 -16.18 -39.42
N GLY A 21 -4.68 -16.58 -38.18
CA GLY A 21 -4.53 -15.78 -36.97
C GLY A 21 -5.07 -14.36 -36.93
N CYS A 22 -6.23 -14.20 -36.30
CA CYS A 22 -6.43 -13.10 -35.37
C CYS A 22 -7.26 -13.61 -34.20
N ALA A 23 -6.66 -13.53 -33.01
CA ALA A 23 -7.32 -13.76 -31.75
C ALA A 23 -8.69 -13.08 -31.77
N ALA A 24 -9.75 -13.85 -31.57
CA ALA A 24 -11.02 -13.27 -31.20
C ALA A 24 -10.74 -12.49 -29.91
N ALA A 25 -10.68 -11.18 -30.05
CA ALA A 25 -10.66 -10.22 -28.98
C ALA A 25 -11.94 -10.45 -28.16
N ALA A 26 -11.85 -11.32 -27.16
CA ALA A 26 -12.65 -11.15 -25.97
C ALA A 26 -12.26 -9.77 -25.45
N LEU A 27 -13.13 -8.78 -25.69
CA LEU A 27 -13.11 -7.52 -24.97
C LEU A 27 -13.20 -7.86 -23.49
N SER A 28 -12.05 -8.06 -22.88
CA SER A 28 -11.84 -7.92 -21.45
C SER A 28 -11.86 -6.42 -21.21
N VAL A 29 -13.08 -5.87 -21.17
CA VAL A 29 -13.33 -4.71 -20.31
C VAL A 29 -13.36 -5.25 -18.87
N ALA A 30 -12.21 -5.72 -18.42
CA ALA A 30 -11.90 -6.10 -17.06
C ALA A 30 -10.78 -5.15 -16.65
N GLY A 31 -11.09 -4.29 -15.67
CA GLY A 31 -10.39 -3.03 -15.43
C GLY A 31 -8.88 -3.12 -15.31
N LEU A 32 -8.22 -2.09 -15.86
CA LEU A 32 -6.88 -1.66 -15.50
C LEU A 32 -6.85 -1.15 -14.04
N VAL A 33 -7.08 -2.05 -13.08
CA VAL A 33 -6.72 -1.86 -11.68
C VAL A 33 -6.12 -3.20 -11.23
N GLY A 34 -4.80 -3.31 -11.32
CA GLY A 34 -4.06 -4.50 -10.92
C GLY A 34 -4.21 -4.76 -9.42
N GLY A 35 -4.95 -5.81 -9.07
CA GLY A 35 -4.95 -6.43 -7.76
C GLY A 35 -4.74 -7.92 -7.92
N SER A 36 -3.55 -8.40 -7.57
CA SER A 36 -3.25 -9.83 -7.40
C SER A 36 -4.25 -10.47 -6.43
N GLY A 37 -4.62 -11.71 -6.73
CA GLY A 37 -5.73 -12.46 -6.13
C GLY A 37 -5.78 -12.48 -4.61
N LEU A 38 -7.00 -12.64 -4.10
CA LEU A 38 -7.27 -12.87 -2.68
C LEU A 38 -6.81 -14.27 -2.30
N ASP A 39 -5.73 -14.38 -1.53
CA ASP A 39 -5.33 -15.64 -0.91
C ASP A 39 -6.18 -15.84 0.36
N TYR A 40 -7.21 -16.69 0.27
CA TYR A 40 -7.96 -17.14 1.44
C TYR A 40 -7.15 -18.21 2.17
N THR A 41 -6.70 -17.89 3.38
CA THR A 41 -6.22 -18.95 4.27
C THR A 41 -7.43 -19.61 4.95
N LEU A 42 -7.37 -20.93 5.15
CA LEU A 42 -8.44 -21.72 5.80
C LEU A 42 -8.81 -21.24 7.23
N ASN A 43 -8.01 -20.34 7.80
CA ASN A 43 -8.17 -19.83 9.15
C ASN A 43 -8.75 -18.40 9.19
N GLY A 44 -9.50 -17.94 8.17
CA GLY A 44 -10.17 -16.63 8.19
C GLY A 44 -9.24 -15.42 8.24
N ILE A 45 -7.96 -15.60 7.89
CA ILE A 45 -6.99 -14.52 7.74
C ILE A 45 -7.00 -14.10 6.27
N VAL A 46 -7.21 -12.80 6.03
CA VAL A 46 -7.25 -12.25 4.68
C VAL A 46 -5.98 -11.45 4.42
N ASN A 47 -5.30 -11.78 3.33
CA ASN A 47 -4.06 -11.14 2.91
C ASN A 47 -4.24 -10.47 1.54
N ARG A 48 -3.68 -9.27 1.39
CA ARG A 48 -3.61 -8.56 0.10
C ARG A 48 -2.27 -7.85 -0.04
N THR A 49 -1.73 -7.85 -1.24
CA THR A 49 -0.51 -7.07 -1.55
C THR A 49 -0.87 -5.79 -2.28
N TYR A 50 -0.42 -4.66 -1.77
CA TYR A 50 -0.59 -3.35 -2.39
C TYR A 50 0.70 -2.90 -3.06
N ALA A 51 0.57 -2.29 -4.25
CA ALA A 51 1.66 -1.61 -4.95
C ALA A 51 1.93 -0.21 -4.36
N ALA A 52 2.07 -0.15 -3.04
CA ALA A 52 2.43 1.07 -2.31
C ALA A 52 3.52 0.80 -1.25
N PRO A 53 4.41 1.79 -1.00
CA PRO A 53 5.34 1.71 0.12
C PRO A 53 4.62 1.67 1.48
N VAL A 54 5.22 0.98 2.45
CA VAL A 54 4.60 0.74 3.78
C VAL A 54 4.14 2.02 4.49
N ALA A 55 4.84 3.15 4.31
CA ALA A 55 4.42 4.43 4.88
C ALA A 55 3.07 4.90 4.33
N GLY A 56 2.85 4.75 3.02
CA GLY A 56 1.59 5.07 2.38
C GLY A 56 0.48 4.09 2.75
N THR A 57 0.79 2.79 2.77
CA THR A 57 -0.14 1.74 3.19
C THR A 57 -0.59 1.90 4.62
N ARG A 58 0.33 2.25 5.53
CA ARG A 58 0.02 2.55 6.93
C ARG A 58 -0.89 3.75 7.08
N LEU A 59 -0.61 4.83 6.35
CA LEU A 59 -1.44 6.02 6.32
C LEU A 59 -2.86 5.70 5.83
N ALA A 60 -2.98 4.91 4.77
CA ALA A 60 -4.27 4.44 4.26
C ALA A 60 -5.01 3.60 5.29
N ALA A 61 -4.35 2.62 5.93
CA ALA A 61 -4.95 1.79 6.98
C ALA A 61 -5.52 2.65 8.12
N LEU A 62 -4.75 3.61 8.63
CA LEU A 62 -5.22 4.51 9.70
C LEU A 62 -6.40 5.37 9.25
N GLN A 63 -6.37 5.84 8.01
CA GLN A 63 -7.46 6.64 7.43
C GLN A 63 -8.73 5.81 7.22
N THR A 64 -8.59 4.57 6.75
CA THR A 64 -9.67 3.60 6.60
C THR A 64 -10.31 3.30 7.95
N LEU A 65 -9.53 2.92 8.96
CA LEU A 65 -10.02 2.64 10.31
C LEU A 65 -10.79 3.84 10.89
N LYS A 66 -10.23 5.05 10.74
CA LYS A 66 -10.89 6.29 11.18
C LYS A 66 -12.23 6.51 10.48
N ARG A 67 -12.31 6.30 9.16
CA ARG A 67 -13.56 6.45 8.38
C ARG A 67 -14.62 5.42 8.76
N MET A 68 -14.18 4.21 9.09
CA MET A 68 -15.06 3.12 9.51
C MET A 68 -15.45 3.23 11.00
N GLY A 69 -15.07 4.29 11.71
CA GLY A 69 -15.39 4.47 13.12
C GLY A 69 -14.70 3.47 14.04
N MET A 70 -13.59 2.86 13.60
CA MET A 70 -12.79 1.94 14.40
C MET A 70 -11.74 2.71 15.19
N THR A 71 -11.59 2.40 16.48
CA THR A 71 -10.67 3.10 17.39
C THR A 71 -9.31 2.44 17.34
N VAL A 72 -8.26 3.20 16.98
CA VAL A 72 -6.88 2.68 16.95
C VAL A 72 -6.29 2.71 18.35
N GLU A 73 -5.94 1.54 18.87
CA GLU A 73 -5.34 1.35 20.19
C GLU A 73 -3.80 1.41 20.14
N LYS A 74 -3.21 0.74 19.14
CA LYS A 74 -1.76 0.69 18.95
C LYS A 74 -1.40 0.79 17.48
N ASN A 75 -0.23 1.36 17.23
CA ASN A 75 0.34 1.52 15.90
C ASN A 75 1.86 1.45 16.04
N THR A 76 2.35 0.22 16.13
CA THR A 76 3.69 -0.07 16.63
C THR A 76 4.55 -0.68 15.53
N LYS A 77 5.79 -0.22 15.46
CA LYS A 77 6.79 -0.81 14.57
C LYS A 77 7.26 -2.15 15.13
N GLN A 78 7.35 -3.14 14.26
CA GLN A 78 7.86 -4.48 14.54
C GLN A 78 9.09 -4.78 13.68
N ASP A 79 9.75 -5.91 13.93
CA ASP A 79 10.97 -6.31 13.21
C ASP A 79 10.73 -6.44 11.69
N LYS A 80 9.58 -7.00 11.30
CA LYS A 80 9.21 -7.22 9.89
C LYS A 80 8.31 -6.14 9.30
N GLY A 81 7.88 -5.12 10.05
CA GLY A 81 6.88 -4.19 9.54
C GLY A 81 6.18 -3.34 10.59
N TRP A 82 4.88 -3.19 10.45
CA TRP A 82 4.03 -2.46 11.39
C TRP A 82 2.82 -3.31 11.77
N ILE A 83 2.43 -3.24 13.04
CA ILE A 83 1.14 -3.78 13.50
C ILE A 83 0.28 -2.62 14.01
N ILE A 84 -0.95 -2.56 13.51
CA ILE A 84 -2.00 -1.65 13.96
C ILE A 84 -3.08 -2.50 14.62
N THR A 85 -3.39 -2.20 15.87
CA THR A 85 -4.52 -2.83 16.57
C THR A 85 -5.61 -1.80 16.77
N ALA A 86 -6.84 -2.17 16.43
CA ALA A 86 -8.02 -1.32 16.57
C ALA A 86 -9.21 -2.10 17.13
N THR A 87 -10.20 -1.38 17.65
CA THR A 87 -11.41 -1.93 18.24
C THR A 87 -12.66 -1.32 17.60
N ALA A 88 -13.72 -2.12 17.46
CA ALA A 88 -15.02 -1.66 17.00
C ALA A 88 -16.14 -2.51 17.61
N SER A 89 -16.98 -1.92 18.46
CA SER A 89 -18.00 -2.66 19.23
C SER A 89 -17.38 -3.89 19.92
N ASN A 90 -17.80 -5.12 19.59
CA ASN A 90 -17.25 -6.37 20.15
C ASN A 90 -16.20 -7.02 19.24
N ARG A 91 -15.44 -6.23 18.47
CA ARG A 91 -14.45 -6.73 17.52
C ARG A 91 -13.07 -6.16 17.82
N LEU A 92 -12.07 -7.03 17.76
CA LEU A 92 -10.66 -6.69 17.72
C LEU A 92 -10.17 -6.82 16.27
N ILE A 93 -9.51 -5.77 15.79
CA ILE A 93 -8.94 -5.69 14.45
C ILE A 93 -7.43 -5.63 14.60
N GLU A 94 -6.73 -6.54 13.94
CA GLU A 94 -5.28 -6.54 13.81
C GLU A 94 -4.91 -6.42 12.33
N ILE A 95 -4.13 -5.38 12.01
CA ILE A 95 -3.61 -5.15 10.67
C ILE A 95 -2.09 -5.21 10.74
N GLU A 96 -1.51 -6.20 10.07
CA GLU A 96 -0.07 -6.33 9.88
C GLU A 96 0.32 -5.80 8.49
N LEU A 97 1.37 -4.97 8.45
CA LEU A 97 1.90 -4.34 7.25
C LEU A 97 3.37 -4.77 7.07
N GLU A 98 3.61 -5.72 6.17
CA GLU A 98 4.94 -6.23 5.86
C GLU A 98 5.43 -5.65 4.52
N PRO A 99 6.51 -4.83 4.50
CA PRO A 99 7.10 -4.36 3.26
C PRO A 99 7.74 -5.52 2.51
N LEU A 100 7.26 -5.81 1.29
CA LEU A 100 7.87 -6.80 0.40
C LEU A 100 9.00 -6.17 -0.43
N SER A 101 8.86 -4.88 -0.75
CA SER A 101 9.87 -4.10 -1.46
C SER A 101 9.80 -2.62 -1.06
N THR A 102 10.57 -1.76 -1.73
CA THR A 102 10.47 -0.30 -1.50
C THR A 102 9.18 0.33 -2.01
N LEU A 103 8.41 -0.41 -2.83
CA LEU A 103 7.20 0.06 -3.50
C LEU A 103 5.99 -0.86 -3.28
N SER A 104 6.14 -1.98 -2.59
CA SER A 104 5.05 -2.92 -2.34
C SER A 104 5.02 -3.39 -0.89
N THR A 105 3.81 -3.57 -0.37
CA THR A 105 3.54 -3.95 1.02
C THR A 105 2.45 -5.02 1.04
N ARG A 106 2.71 -6.13 1.70
CA ARG A 106 1.71 -7.13 2.05
C ARG A 106 0.96 -6.66 3.29
N VAL A 107 -0.35 -6.78 3.25
CA VAL A 107 -1.24 -6.42 4.33
C VAL A 107 -2.02 -7.65 4.71
N GLN A 108 -2.03 -7.96 5.99
CA GLN A 108 -2.81 -9.02 6.58
C GLN A 108 -3.80 -8.38 7.55
N VAL A 109 -5.08 -8.73 7.43
CA VAL A 109 -6.14 -8.24 8.31
C VAL A 109 -6.81 -9.42 8.99
N VAL A 110 -6.84 -9.37 10.31
CA VAL A 110 -7.53 -10.32 11.17
C VAL A 110 -8.56 -9.56 11.99
N VAL A 111 -9.83 -9.96 11.88
CA VAL A 111 -10.90 -9.44 12.71
C VAL A 111 -11.43 -10.59 13.55
N SER A 112 -11.38 -10.47 14.87
CA SER A 112 -11.92 -11.44 15.82
C SER A 112 -12.98 -10.80 16.70
N HIS A 113 -13.87 -11.62 17.25
CA HIS A 113 -14.82 -11.15 18.26
C HIS A 113 -14.16 -11.21 19.64
N THR A 114 -14.36 -10.17 20.45
CA THR A 114 -13.79 -10.08 21.81
C THR A 114 -14.29 -11.22 22.70
N ASP A 115 -15.52 -11.69 22.47
CA ASP A 115 -16.17 -12.72 23.27
C ASP A 115 -15.89 -14.15 22.77
N ILE A 116 -15.35 -14.30 21.54
CA ILE A 116 -15.17 -15.61 20.88
C ILE A 116 -13.83 -15.64 20.13
N THR A 117 -12.79 -16.15 20.79
CA THR A 117 -11.40 -16.14 20.30
C THR A 117 -11.17 -16.94 19.01
N PHE A 118 -12.00 -17.96 18.75
CA PHE A 118 -11.82 -18.85 17.60
C PHE A 118 -12.55 -18.37 16.32
N PHE A 119 -13.44 -17.37 16.43
CA PHE A 119 -14.23 -16.92 15.29
C PHE A 119 -13.62 -15.68 14.64
N LYS A 120 -13.31 -15.78 13.35
CA LYS A 120 -12.75 -14.68 12.55
C LYS A 120 -13.76 -14.19 11.53
N ASP A 121 -13.94 -12.88 11.47
CA ASP A 121 -14.86 -12.21 10.56
C ASP A 121 -14.15 -11.80 9.27
N SER A 122 -14.07 -12.74 8.33
CA SER A 122 -13.48 -12.51 7.01
C SER A 122 -14.21 -11.43 6.20
N SER A 123 -15.52 -11.24 6.42
CA SER A 123 -16.29 -10.23 5.67
C SER A 123 -15.88 -8.82 6.05
N THR A 124 -15.67 -8.57 7.34
CA THR A 124 -15.15 -7.29 7.83
C THR A 124 -13.69 -7.09 7.42
N SER A 125 -12.85 -8.14 7.46
CA SER A 125 -11.48 -8.06 6.93
C SER A 125 -11.44 -7.65 5.46
N ASN A 126 -12.30 -8.24 4.61
CA ASN A 126 -12.43 -7.86 3.20
C ASN A 126 -12.87 -6.40 3.04
N GLY A 127 -13.88 -5.96 3.79
CA GLY A 127 -14.36 -4.58 3.76
C GLY A 127 -13.26 -3.56 4.11
N ILE A 128 -12.42 -3.87 5.11
CA ILE A 128 -11.26 -3.04 5.46
C ILE A 128 -10.27 -2.99 4.30
N LEU A 129 -9.90 -4.14 3.72
CA LEU A 129 -8.94 -4.20 2.61
C LEU A 129 -9.47 -3.48 1.36
N ASP A 130 -10.75 -3.62 1.04
CA ASP A 130 -11.35 -2.92 -0.11
C ASP A 130 -11.36 -1.41 0.10
N GLN A 131 -11.68 -0.94 1.31
CA GLN A 131 -11.63 0.48 1.63
C GLN A 131 -10.19 1.04 1.63
N MET A 132 -9.22 0.24 2.06
CA MET A 132 -7.79 0.60 1.95
C MET A 132 -7.35 0.76 0.48
N SER A 133 -7.83 -0.10 -0.43
CA SER A 133 -7.57 0.05 -1.87
C SER A 133 -8.06 1.42 -2.39
N VAL A 134 -9.27 1.81 -1.99
CA VAL A 134 -9.86 3.11 -2.37
C VAL A 134 -9.05 4.27 -1.78
N ASP A 135 -8.66 4.18 -0.51
CA ASP A 135 -7.85 5.21 0.13
C ASP A 135 -6.48 5.35 -0.52
N LEU A 136 -5.80 4.24 -0.82
CA LEU A 136 -4.52 4.25 -1.52
C LEU A 136 -4.62 4.86 -2.92
N ALA A 137 -5.66 4.50 -3.69
CA ALA A 137 -5.89 5.07 -5.02
C ALA A 137 -6.15 6.58 -4.98
N SER A 138 -6.66 7.10 -3.86
CA SER A 138 -6.91 8.54 -3.68
C SER A 138 -5.64 9.36 -3.38
N PHE A 139 -4.53 8.71 -3.01
CA PHE A 139 -3.32 9.43 -2.60
C PHE A 139 -2.44 9.76 -3.80
N SER A 140 -2.00 11.01 -3.87
CA SER A 140 -1.03 11.42 -4.89
C SER A 140 0.34 10.77 -4.65
N PHE A 141 1.13 10.71 -5.70
CA PHE A 141 2.52 10.26 -5.63
C PHE A 141 3.35 11.05 -4.60
N GLU A 142 3.14 12.36 -4.50
CA GLU A 142 3.78 13.26 -3.54
C GLU A 142 3.41 12.89 -2.11
N ARG A 143 2.13 12.57 -1.85
CA ARG A 143 1.67 12.17 -0.52
C ARG A 143 2.38 10.90 -0.05
N HIS A 144 2.54 9.90 -0.93
CA HIS A 144 3.33 8.71 -0.65
C HIS A 144 4.80 9.03 -0.33
N ARG A 145 5.39 9.96 -1.07
CA ARG A 145 6.79 10.40 -0.85
C ARG A 145 6.95 11.15 0.47
N PHE A 146 6.03 12.05 0.81
CA PHE A 146 6.04 12.77 2.08
C PHE A 146 5.89 11.81 3.25
N ALA A 147 4.93 10.87 3.20
CA ALA A 147 4.75 9.86 4.24
C ALA A 147 6.01 8.99 4.39
N THR A 148 6.63 8.58 3.28
CA THR A 148 7.88 7.83 3.29
C THR A 148 9.00 8.61 3.96
N ALA A 149 9.16 9.90 3.62
CA ALA A 149 10.19 10.75 4.20
C ALA A 149 9.97 10.98 5.70
N GLN A 150 8.74 11.29 6.11
CA GLN A 150 8.37 11.46 7.51
C GLN A 150 8.66 10.18 8.32
N MET A 151 8.26 9.01 7.82
CA MET A 151 8.55 7.75 8.49
C MET A 151 10.06 7.52 8.65
N LEU A 152 10.83 7.66 7.57
CA LEU A 152 12.29 7.46 7.61
C LEU A 152 13.00 8.46 8.54
N LEU A 153 12.57 9.72 8.53
CA LEU A 153 13.11 10.75 9.41
C LEU A 153 12.86 10.41 10.89
N SER A 154 11.63 10.06 11.24
CA SER A 154 11.27 9.65 12.60
C SER A 154 12.12 8.47 13.07
N GLU A 155 12.30 7.46 12.21
CA GLU A 155 13.06 6.26 12.54
C GLU A 155 14.58 6.51 12.63
N LEU A 156 15.08 7.56 11.99
CA LEU A 156 16.46 8.04 12.11
C LEU A 156 16.66 9.05 13.25
N GLY A 157 15.63 9.27 14.07
CA GLY A 157 15.68 10.18 15.22
C GLY A 157 15.47 11.66 14.87
N PHE A 158 14.95 11.98 13.69
CA PHE A 158 14.58 13.32 13.28
C PHE A 158 13.07 13.49 13.34
N ASP A 159 12.53 14.04 14.42
CA ASP A 159 11.08 14.23 14.59
C ASP A 159 10.45 15.12 13.49
N PRO A 160 9.64 14.56 12.58
CA PRO A 160 8.95 15.30 11.53
C PRO A 160 7.51 15.70 11.93
N GLY A 161 7.05 15.36 13.13
CA GLY A 161 5.65 15.36 13.52
C GLY A 161 4.93 14.07 13.11
N GLN A 162 3.63 14.18 12.85
CA GLN A 162 2.81 13.04 12.41
C GLN A 162 3.22 12.58 11.00
N VAL A 163 3.12 11.28 10.75
CA VAL A 163 3.33 10.67 9.43
C VAL A 163 2.01 10.71 8.66
N ASP A 164 1.61 11.90 8.23
CA ASP A 164 0.32 12.21 7.60
C ASP A 164 0.41 12.39 6.07
N GLY A 165 1.63 12.33 5.52
CA GLY A 165 1.91 12.59 4.11
C GLY A 165 1.80 14.05 3.71
N VAL A 166 1.87 15.00 4.65
CA VAL A 166 1.76 16.45 4.39
C VAL A 166 3.07 17.18 4.70
N MET A 167 3.50 18.06 3.79
CA MET A 167 4.77 18.80 3.94
C MET A 167 4.66 20.01 4.89
N GLY A 168 4.51 19.73 6.18
CA GLY A 168 4.38 20.74 7.24
C GLY A 168 5.69 21.35 7.74
N ARG A 169 5.57 22.33 8.66
CA ARG A 169 6.72 23.03 9.27
C ARG A 169 7.65 22.08 10.02
N LYS A 170 7.10 21.14 10.81
CA LYS A 170 7.89 20.14 11.55
C LYS A 170 8.68 19.23 10.60
N THR A 171 8.03 18.76 9.53
CA THR A 171 8.67 17.93 8.50
C THR A 171 9.80 18.66 7.79
N ARG A 172 9.59 19.91 7.33
CA ARG A 172 10.66 20.74 6.75
C ARG A 172 11.84 20.93 7.72
N ASN A 173 11.56 21.20 8.99
CA ASN A 173 12.61 21.34 10.00
C ASN A 173 13.39 20.05 10.23
N ALA A 174 12.71 18.90 10.25
CA ALA A 174 13.36 17.59 10.32
C ALA A 174 14.28 17.34 9.13
N ILE A 175 13.82 17.68 7.92
CA ILE A 175 14.63 17.59 6.70
C ILE A 175 15.87 18.48 6.82
N ARG A 176 15.74 19.74 7.24
CA ARG A 176 16.91 20.63 7.42
C ARG A 176 17.90 20.08 8.45
N ARG A 177 17.43 19.44 9.53
CA ARG A 177 18.32 18.80 10.51
C ARG A 177 19.05 17.61 9.88
N PHE A 178 18.34 16.79 9.12
CA PHE A 178 18.93 15.66 8.40
C PHE A 178 19.97 16.13 7.36
N GLN A 179 19.63 17.15 6.56
CA GLN A 179 20.50 17.74 5.55
C GLN A 179 21.79 18.30 6.19
N ARG A 180 21.67 19.05 7.30
CA ARG A 180 22.82 19.54 8.07
C ARG A 180 23.69 18.39 8.59
N ARG A 181 23.10 17.35 9.18
CA ARG A 181 23.85 16.19 9.67
C ARG A 181 24.66 15.50 8.57
N ASN A 182 24.15 15.52 7.34
CA ASN A 182 24.78 14.89 6.18
C ASN A 182 25.60 15.88 5.33
N ALA A 183 25.90 17.08 5.84
CA ALA A 183 26.70 18.11 5.16
C ALA A 183 26.20 18.47 3.74
N ILE A 184 24.89 18.49 3.53
CA ILE A 184 24.25 18.95 2.28
C ILE A 184 23.44 20.22 2.53
N ARG A 185 23.12 20.96 1.46
CA ARG A 185 22.38 22.23 1.55
C ARG A 185 21.06 22.04 2.29
N PRO A 186 20.81 22.78 3.40
CA PRO A 186 19.63 22.57 4.24
C PRO A 186 18.42 23.42 3.81
N ASP A 187 17.97 23.26 2.57
CA ASP A 187 16.80 23.97 2.04
C ASP A 187 15.48 23.55 2.71
N GLY A 188 15.41 22.31 3.20
CA GLY A 188 14.21 21.76 3.83
C GLY A 188 13.28 21.06 2.84
N ASP A 189 13.70 20.91 1.59
CA ASP A 189 12.88 20.39 0.51
C ASP A 189 13.09 18.89 0.29
N LEU A 190 12.02 18.21 -0.12
CA LEU A 190 12.06 16.77 -0.37
C LEU A 190 12.39 16.47 -1.84
N SER A 191 13.65 16.09 -2.10
CA SER A 191 14.07 15.59 -3.41
C SER A 191 14.11 14.06 -3.48
N PRO A 192 14.02 13.45 -4.68
CA PRO A 192 14.23 12.00 -4.85
C PRO A 192 15.59 11.54 -4.29
N LYS A 193 16.64 12.34 -4.49
CA LYS A 193 17.98 12.09 -3.94
C LYS A 193 17.97 12.04 -2.41
N LEU A 194 17.24 12.96 -1.77
CA LEU A 194 17.12 12.97 -0.31
C LEU A 194 16.43 11.70 0.22
N ILE A 195 15.36 11.23 -0.44
CA ILE A 195 14.68 9.98 -0.07
C ILE A 195 15.63 8.79 -0.21
N ALA A 196 16.43 8.74 -1.28
CA ALA A 196 17.43 7.69 -1.45
C ALA A 196 18.49 7.71 -0.34
N MET A 197 18.95 8.89 0.08
CA MET A 197 19.88 9.05 1.22
C MET A 197 19.26 8.58 2.53
N LEU A 198 18.00 8.96 2.82
CA LEU A 198 17.26 8.51 3.99
C LEU A 198 17.17 6.97 4.03
N ARG A 199 16.80 6.33 2.91
CA ARG A 199 16.73 4.86 2.80
C ARG A 199 18.08 4.20 3.03
N LYS A 200 19.15 4.73 2.41
CA LYS A 200 20.51 4.21 2.57
C LYS A 200 20.97 4.28 4.03
N GLN A 201 20.78 5.44 4.68
CA GLN A 201 21.18 5.63 6.07
C GLN A 201 20.35 4.76 7.01
N LYS A 202 19.05 4.58 6.72
CA LYS A 202 18.20 3.68 7.47
C LYS A 202 18.66 2.23 7.41
N LYS A 203 18.99 1.73 6.21
CA LYS A 203 19.54 0.38 6.03
C LYS A 203 20.84 0.18 6.84
N ALA A 204 21.72 1.18 6.84
CA ALA A 204 22.95 1.14 7.64
C ALA A 204 22.67 1.14 9.15
N HIS A 205 21.72 1.96 9.60
CA HIS A 205 21.29 2.03 11.00
C HIS A 205 20.72 0.69 11.50
N ASP A 206 19.90 0.02 10.68
CA ASP A 206 19.33 -1.29 11.02
C ASP A 206 20.39 -2.39 11.09
N GLY A 207 21.32 -2.38 10.13
CA GLY A 207 22.46 -3.29 10.13
C GLY A 207 23.25 -3.20 11.44
N ALA A 208 23.60 -1.98 11.85
CA ALA A 208 24.34 -1.75 13.10
C ALA A 208 23.55 -2.15 14.37
N ALA A 209 22.24 -1.93 14.39
CA ALA A 209 21.39 -2.34 15.50
C ALA A 209 21.29 -3.87 15.64
N ASN A 210 21.25 -4.59 14.51
CA ASN A 210 21.14 -6.04 14.51
C ASN A 210 22.46 -6.73 14.94
N THR A 211 23.62 -6.16 14.59
CA THR A 211 24.92 -6.68 15.03
C THR A 211 25.05 -6.65 16.57
N LYS A 212 24.50 -5.62 17.22
CA LYS A 212 24.49 -5.52 18.69
C LYS A 212 23.58 -6.56 19.36
N LYS A 213 22.40 -6.84 18.78
CA LYS A 213 21.49 -7.89 19.29
C LYS A 213 22.09 -9.30 19.14
N SER A 214 22.78 -9.58 18.03
CA SER A 214 23.43 -10.89 17.79
C SER A 214 24.67 -11.13 18.67
N GLY A 215 25.43 -10.08 19.01
CA GLY A 215 26.56 -10.16 19.94
C GLY A 215 26.14 -10.45 21.38
N ALA A 216 25.02 -9.88 21.82
CA ALA A 216 24.47 -10.09 23.17
C ALA A 216 23.88 -11.50 23.40
N SER A 217 23.49 -12.21 22.33
CA SER A 217 22.96 -13.59 22.42
C SER A 217 24.05 -14.67 22.45
N ARG A 218 25.32 -14.33 22.18
CA ARG A 218 26.46 -15.28 22.16
C ARG A 218 27.26 -15.31 23.47
N THR A 219 26.88 -14.53 24.48
CA THR A 219 27.58 -14.40 25.77
C THR A 219 26.86 -15.09 26.93
N ARG A 220 25.98 -16.06 26.64
CA ARG A 220 25.33 -16.93 27.64
C ARG A 220 25.52 -18.39 27.29
#